data_AF-R4LAM1-F1
#
_entry.id   AF-R4LAM1-F1
#
_cell.length_a   1.000
_cell.length_b   1.000
_cell.length_c   1.000
_cell.angle_alpha   90.00
_cell.angle_beta   90.00
_cell.angle_gamma   90.00
#
_symmetry.space_group_name_H-M   'P 1'
#
loop_
_entity.id
_entity.type
_entity.pdbx_description
1 polymer ?
#
loop_
_entity_poly.entity_id
_entity_poly.type
_entity_poly.pdbx_seq_one_letter_code
_entity_poly.pdbx_strand_id
1 'polypeptide(L)'
;NGLNRMVAFHNFEEKLEGYAPHLTSLVSGLHYASRPQGFSLRDLVDVDVQDMERWRERILEAIDLKHVHDSKGNEVALDEANGANLLGSIIEASSDSPNKIFYGSLHNWGHVMMARMH
;
A
#
# COMPACT_ATOMS: atom_id res chain seq x y z
N ASN A 1 22.44 17.40 -4.02
CA ASN A 1 21.57 17.77 -5.16
C ASN A 1 20.71 19.01 -4.92
N GLY A 2 20.53 19.53 -3.70
CA GLY A 2 19.80 20.80 -3.48
C GLY A 2 18.29 20.73 -3.79
N LEU A 3 17.73 19.53 -3.84
CA LEU A 3 16.32 19.29 -4.14
C LEU A 3 15.48 19.30 -2.86
N ASN A 4 14.19 19.59 -3.02
CA ASN A 4 13.20 19.45 -1.95
C ASN A 4 13.07 17.98 -1.50
N ARG A 5 12.57 17.77 -0.27
CA ARG A 5 12.18 16.44 0.20
C ARG A 5 11.05 15.89 -0.67
N MET A 6 11.02 14.57 -0.83
CA MET A 6 9.94 13.89 -1.55
C MET A 6 8.60 14.16 -0.86
N VAL A 7 7.56 14.36 -1.67
CA VAL A 7 6.19 14.52 -1.22
C VAL A 7 5.54 13.13 -1.11
N ALA A 8 4.71 12.92 -0.09
CA ALA A 8 4.00 11.66 0.10
C ALA A 8 2.85 11.52 -0.90
N PHE A 9 2.72 10.34 -1.50
CA PHE A 9 1.58 9.99 -2.36
C PHE A 9 0.39 9.56 -1.49
N HIS A 10 -0.43 10.53 -1.08
CA HIS A 10 -1.54 10.33 -0.15
C HIS A 10 -2.91 10.42 -0.83
N ASN A 11 -2.98 11.07 -1.99
CA ASN A 11 -4.16 11.13 -2.85
C ASN A 11 -3.99 10.16 -4.03
N PHE A 12 -4.81 9.11 -4.08
CA PHE A 12 -4.69 8.04 -5.09
C PHE A 12 -5.16 8.46 -6.49
N GLU A 13 -5.81 9.61 -6.61
CA GLU A 13 -6.18 10.23 -7.89
C GLU A 13 -5.04 11.03 -8.52
N GLU A 14 -3.97 11.33 -7.77
CA GLU A 14 -2.83 12.09 -8.29
C GLU A 14 -2.14 11.34 -9.44
N LYS A 15 -1.71 12.12 -10.44
CA LYS A 15 -1.00 11.59 -11.60
C LYS A 15 0.46 11.33 -11.22
N LEU A 16 0.91 10.11 -11.47
CA LEU A 16 2.29 9.72 -11.21
C LEU A 16 3.24 10.22 -12.31
N GLU A 17 4.46 10.51 -11.87
CA GLU A 17 5.59 10.76 -12.74
C GLU A 17 5.96 9.51 -13.57
N GLY A 18 6.48 9.78 -14.77
CA GLY A 18 6.97 8.75 -15.66
C GLY A 18 8.33 8.20 -15.23
N TYR A 19 8.57 6.93 -15.50
CA TYR A 19 9.86 6.27 -15.26
C TYR A 19 10.10 5.14 -16.26
N ALA A 20 11.29 5.12 -16.87
CA ALA A 20 11.73 4.08 -17.79
C ALA A 20 12.94 3.34 -17.18
N PRO A 21 12.78 2.09 -16.74
CA PRO A 21 13.85 1.36 -16.04
C PRO A 21 15.00 0.94 -16.95
N HIS A 22 14.74 0.75 -18.26
CA HIS A 22 15.71 0.20 -19.22
C HIS A 22 16.31 -1.14 -18.78
N LEU A 23 15.49 -1.99 -18.14
CA LEU A 23 15.89 -3.32 -17.67
C LEU A 23 15.25 -4.42 -18.52
N THR A 24 16.03 -5.46 -18.82
CA THR A 24 15.61 -6.64 -19.57
C THR A 24 15.77 -7.88 -18.71
N SER A 25 14.74 -8.72 -18.64
CA SER A 25 14.84 -10.06 -18.06
C SER A 25 15.60 -10.97 -19.03
N LEU A 26 16.78 -11.45 -18.62
CA LEU A 26 17.57 -12.39 -19.42
C LEU A 26 16.91 -13.77 -19.55
N VAL A 27 15.94 -14.08 -18.69
CA VAL A 27 15.24 -15.37 -18.70
C VAL A 27 14.20 -15.42 -19.82
N SER A 28 13.44 -14.34 -20.02
CA SER A 28 12.36 -14.29 -21.02
C SER A 28 12.68 -13.43 -22.24
N GLY A 29 13.71 -12.59 -22.17
CA GLY A 29 13.99 -11.54 -23.16
C GLY A 29 13.05 -10.34 -23.09
N LEU A 30 12.06 -10.34 -22.18
CA LEU A 30 11.10 -9.25 -22.02
C LEU A 30 11.68 -8.11 -21.19
N HIS A 31 11.21 -6.89 -21.45
CA HIS A 31 11.57 -5.70 -20.68
C HIS A 31 10.62 -5.48 -19.51
N TYR A 32 11.13 -4.88 -18.43
CA TYR A 32 10.25 -4.25 -17.45
C TYR A 32 9.54 -3.07 -18.12
N ALA A 33 8.22 -3.00 -17.97
CA ALA A 33 7.42 -1.94 -18.57
C ALA A 33 7.89 -0.56 -18.09
N SER A 34 7.96 0.38 -19.03
CA SER A 34 8.15 1.80 -18.70
C SER A 34 6.79 2.42 -18.42
N ARG A 35 6.70 3.29 -17.42
CA ARG A 35 5.48 4.03 -17.10
C ARG A 35 5.60 5.45 -17.68
N PRO A 36 4.77 5.87 -18.64
CA PRO A 36 4.73 7.27 -19.07
C PRO A 36 4.15 8.16 -17.97
N GLN A 37 4.40 9.47 -18.05
CA GLN A 37 3.83 10.44 -17.10
C GLN A 37 2.31 10.57 -17.29
N GLY A 38 1.59 10.87 -16.20
CA GLY A 38 0.20 11.35 -16.29
C GLY A 38 -0.88 10.32 -15.97
N PHE A 39 -0.49 9.13 -15.51
CA PHE A 39 -1.42 8.07 -15.10
C PHE A 39 -1.69 8.13 -13.59
N SER A 40 -2.94 7.92 -13.18
CA SER A 40 -3.35 7.68 -11.79
C SER A 40 -3.54 6.19 -11.53
N LEU A 41 -3.68 5.78 -10.26
CA LEU A 41 -4.06 4.41 -9.92
C LEU A 41 -5.39 4.04 -10.59
N ARG A 42 -5.52 2.76 -10.95
CA ARG A 42 -6.72 2.18 -11.58
C ARG A 42 -6.98 0.81 -10.98
N ASP A 43 -8.25 0.40 -11.01
CA ASP A 43 -8.68 -0.89 -10.53
C ASP A 43 -7.98 -2.03 -11.27
N LEU A 44 -7.71 -3.10 -10.53
CA LEU A 44 -7.26 -4.37 -11.03
C LEU A 44 -8.40 -5.40 -10.86
N VAL A 45 -8.28 -6.54 -11.53
CA VAL A 45 -9.25 -7.64 -11.39
C VAL A 45 -9.38 -8.10 -9.93
N ASP A 46 -8.29 -8.04 -9.17
CA ASP A 46 -8.20 -8.58 -7.81
C ASP A 46 -8.51 -7.56 -6.70
N VAL A 47 -8.44 -6.26 -7.00
CA VAL A 47 -8.54 -5.17 -6.01
C VAL A 47 -8.91 -3.86 -6.68
N ASP A 48 -9.79 -3.08 -6.05
CA ASP A 48 -10.14 -1.73 -6.51
C ASP A 48 -9.38 -0.63 -5.75
N VAL A 49 -9.26 0.56 -6.34
CA VAL A 49 -8.62 1.71 -5.67
C VAL A 49 -9.38 2.09 -4.39
N GLN A 50 -10.69 1.84 -4.36
CA GLN A 50 -11.53 2.10 -3.20
C GLN A 50 -11.20 1.17 -2.01
N ASP A 51 -10.74 -0.05 -2.23
CA ASP A 51 -10.28 -1.00 -1.21
C ASP A 51 -9.05 -0.41 -0.53
N MET A 52 -8.12 0.14 -1.32
CA MET A 52 -6.92 0.80 -0.82
C MET A 52 -7.25 2.01 0.06
N GLU A 53 -8.21 2.83 -0.37
CA GLU A 53 -8.69 3.96 0.44
C GLU A 53 -9.34 3.47 1.74
N ARG A 54 -10.22 2.47 1.66
CA ARG A 54 -10.88 1.87 2.83
C ARG A 54 -9.87 1.30 3.83
N TRP A 55 -8.82 0.63 3.36
CA TRP A 55 -7.77 0.12 4.23
C TRP A 55 -6.99 1.25 4.89
N ARG A 56 -6.63 2.31 4.15
CA ARG A 56 -6.00 3.51 4.73
C ARG A 56 -6.86 4.10 5.83
N GLU A 57 -8.15 4.33 5.58
CA GLU A 57 -9.07 4.92 6.57
C GLU A 57 -9.19 4.05 7.82
N ARG A 58 -9.37 2.73 7.67
CA ARG A 58 -9.45 1.80 8.81
C ARG A 58 -8.17 1.77 9.65
N ILE A 59 -7.00 1.87 9.00
CA ILE A 59 -5.71 1.92 9.70
C ILE A 59 -5.59 3.23 10.48
N LEU A 60 -5.97 4.36 9.88
CA LEU A 60 -5.96 5.67 10.57
C LEU A 60 -6.93 5.69 11.75
N GLU A 61 -8.14 5.15 11.58
CA GLU A 61 -9.13 5.02 12.65
C GLU A 61 -8.59 4.17 13.83
N ALA A 62 -7.95 3.03 13.53
CA ALA A 62 -7.33 2.20 14.56
C ALA A 62 -6.21 2.93 15.33
N ILE A 63 -5.42 3.75 14.63
CA ILE A 63 -4.37 4.59 15.24
C ILE A 63 -5.02 5.62 16.19
N ASP A 64 -6.05 6.33 15.74
CA ASP A 64 -6.73 7.36 16.52
C ASP A 64 -7.45 6.78 17.76
N LEU A 65 -8.06 5.60 17.61
CA LEU A 65 -8.71 4.86 18.70
C LEU A 65 -7.73 4.09 19.60
N LYS A 66 -6.44 4.04 19.22
CA LYS A 66 -5.35 3.34 19.93
C LYS A 66 -5.56 1.83 20.10
N HIS A 67 -6.31 1.20 19.22
CA HIS A 67 -6.47 -0.25 19.18
C HIS A 67 -6.84 -0.72 17.76
N VAL A 68 -6.55 -1.99 17.47
CA VAL A 68 -6.99 -2.68 16.25
C VAL A 68 -8.04 -3.74 16.59
N HIS A 69 -8.84 -4.16 15.61
CA HIS A 69 -9.77 -5.27 15.76
C HIS A 69 -9.16 -6.56 15.22
N ASP A 70 -9.12 -7.62 16.02
CA ASP A 70 -8.77 -8.94 15.54
C ASP A 70 -9.91 -9.56 14.71
N SER A 71 -9.64 -10.70 14.07
CA SER A 71 -10.63 -11.44 13.26
C SER A 71 -11.84 -11.97 14.06
N LYS A 72 -11.79 -11.95 15.39
CA LYS A 72 -12.88 -12.34 16.30
C LYS A 72 -13.65 -11.13 16.84
N GLY A 73 -13.25 -9.91 16.48
CA GLY A 73 -13.85 -8.67 16.95
C GLY A 73 -13.32 -8.17 18.30
N ASN A 74 -12.25 -8.76 18.85
CA ASN A 74 -11.62 -8.24 20.06
C ASN A 74 -10.75 -7.02 19.72
N GLU A 75 -10.67 -6.09 20.66
CA GLU A 75 -9.76 -4.95 20.58
C GLU A 75 -8.37 -5.35 21.08
N VAL A 76 -7.34 -5.07 20.29
CA VAL A 76 -5.93 -5.26 20.65
C VAL A 76 -5.28 -3.88 20.71
N ALA A 77 -4.85 -3.49 21.91
CA ALA A 77 -4.31 -2.16 22.16
C ALA A 77 -3.01 -1.89 21.38
N LEU A 78 -2.89 -0.66 20.88
CA LEU A 78 -1.65 -0.11 20.31
C LEU A 78 -0.83 0.52 21.44
N ASP A 79 -0.14 -0.33 22.22
CA ASP A 79 0.72 0.11 23.32
C ASP A 79 2.13 0.49 22.85
N GLU A 80 2.92 1.11 23.74
CA GLU A 80 4.28 1.55 23.43
C GLU A 80 5.24 0.39 23.11
N ALA A 81 4.96 -0.82 23.61
CA ALA A 81 5.84 -1.97 23.46
C ALA A 81 5.63 -2.70 22.11
N ASN A 82 4.38 -2.80 21.65
CA ASN A 82 3.96 -3.64 20.53
C ASN A 82 3.20 -2.89 19.44
N GLY A 83 2.74 -1.67 19.69
CA GLY A 83 1.89 -0.92 18.76
C GLY A 83 2.51 -0.76 17.37
N ALA A 84 3.81 -0.43 17.31
CA ALA A 84 4.53 -0.32 16.03
C ALA A 84 4.62 -1.67 15.28
N ASN A 85 4.84 -2.78 16.00
CA ASN A 85 4.88 -4.11 15.40
C ASN A 85 3.49 -4.50 14.86
N LEU A 86 2.43 -4.21 15.62
CA LEU A 86 1.07 -4.48 15.21
C LEU A 86 0.67 -3.64 13.98
N LEU A 87 1.00 -2.35 13.97
CA LEU A 87 0.79 -1.49 12.80
C LEU A 87 1.57 -1.98 11.58
N GLY A 88 2.83 -2.39 11.74
CA GLY A 88 3.62 -2.99 10.67
C GLY A 88 2.92 -4.21 10.07
N SER A 89 2.40 -5.10 10.93
CA SER A 89 1.69 -6.32 10.50
C SER A 89 0.44 -6.03 9.67
N ILE A 90 -0.31 -4.96 9.96
CA ILE A 90 -1.53 -4.61 9.20
C ILE A 90 -1.27 -3.73 7.97
N ILE A 91 -0.22 -2.89 7.98
CA ILE A 91 0.11 -1.99 6.86
C ILE A 91 0.78 -2.76 5.71
N GLU A 92 1.73 -3.65 6.02
CA GLU A 92 2.33 -4.56 5.05
C GLU A 92 1.34 -5.68 4.67
N ALA A 93 0.61 -6.16 5.68
CA ALA A 93 -0.18 -7.38 5.73
C ALA A 93 0.61 -8.68 5.67
N SER A 94 1.53 -8.83 6.64
CA SER A 94 2.22 -10.08 6.92
C SER A 94 1.24 -11.17 7.39
N SER A 95 1.72 -12.41 7.54
CA SER A 95 0.94 -13.51 8.14
C SER A 95 0.44 -13.19 9.56
N ASP A 96 1.08 -12.23 10.23
CA ASP A 96 0.82 -11.89 11.62
C ASP A 96 -0.24 -10.80 11.78
N SER A 97 -0.82 -10.32 10.66
CA SER A 97 -1.93 -9.37 10.70
C SER A 97 -3.11 -9.97 11.48
N PRO A 98 -3.59 -9.32 12.55
CA PRO A 98 -4.70 -9.84 13.37
C PRO A 98 -6.02 -9.93 12.60
N ASN A 99 -6.18 -9.15 11.53
CA ASN A 99 -7.38 -9.13 10.70
C ASN A 99 -7.11 -8.64 9.26
N LYS A 100 -6.50 -9.52 8.45
CA LYS A 100 -6.13 -9.21 7.06
C LYS A 100 -7.33 -8.89 6.16
N ILE A 101 -8.50 -9.45 6.43
CA ILE A 101 -9.72 -9.17 5.64
C ILE A 101 -10.17 -7.72 5.87
N PHE A 102 -10.05 -7.23 7.11
CA PHE A 102 -10.48 -5.87 7.46
C PHE A 102 -9.44 -4.81 7.09
N TYR A 103 -8.17 -5.01 7.46
CA TYR A 103 -7.11 -4.02 7.23
C TYR A 103 -6.43 -4.16 5.86
N GLY A 104 -6.69 -5.25 5.14
CA GLY A 104 -6.20 -5.43 3.78
C GLY A 104 -4.71 -5.69 3.70
N SER A 105 -4.10 -5.16 2.65
CA SER A 105 -2.68 -5.32 2.32
C SER A 105 -2.14 -4.09 1.58
N LEU A 106 -2.29 -2.93 2.23
CA LEU A 106 -2.12 -1.60 1.63
C LEU A 106 -0.76 -1.41 0.95
N HIS A 107 0.35 -1.66 1.67
CA HIS A 107 1.69 -1.48 1.09
C HIS A 107 1.92 -2.37 -0.14
N ASN A 108 1.60 -3.66 -0.04
CA ASN A 108 1.86 -4.62 -1.11
C ASN A 108 0.99 -4.35 -2.35
N TRP A 109 -0.30 -4.02 -2.15
CA TRP A 109 -1.16 -3.65 -3.28
C TRP A 109 -0.76 -2.32 -3.91
N GLY A 110 -0.18 -1.39 -3.14
CA GLY A 110 0.45 -0.19 -3.68
C GLY A 110 1.54 -0.52 -4.70
N HIS A 111 2.44 -1.45 -4.36
CA HIS A 111 3.46 -1.94 -5.32
C HIS A 111 2.82 -2.59 -6.54
N VAL A 112 1.85 -3.48 -6.35
CA VAL A 112 1.23 -4.24 -7.46
C VAL A 112 0.49 -3.30 -8.41
N MET A 113 -0.32 -2.38 -7.89
CA MET A 113 -1.04 -1.41 -8.71
C MET A 113 -0.06 -0.54 -9.49
N MET A 114 0.93 0.09 -8.84
CA MET A 114 1.90 0.95 -9.51
C MET A 114 2.76 0.20 -10.55
N ALA A 115 3.08 -1.07 -10.33
CA ALA A 115 3.83 -1.89 -11.26
C ALA A 115 3.02 -2.29 -12.51
N ARG A 116 1.69 -2.39 -12.38
CA ARG A 116 0.77 -2.72 -13.48
C ARG A 116 0.19 -1.48 -14.19
N MET A 117 0.65 -0.29 -13.84
CA MET A 117 0.31 0.95 -14.54
C MET A 117 1.18 1.14 -15.79
N HIS A 118 0.69 0.69 -16.95
CA HIS A 118 1.29 0.92 -18.26
C HIS A 118 0.23 0.85 -19.36
#